data_AF-A0A2K3JTG3-F1
#
_entry.id   AF-A0A2K3JTG3-F1
#
_cell.length_a   1.000
_cell.length_b   1.000
_cell.length_c   1.000
_cell.angle_alpha   90.00
_cell.angle_beta   90.00
_cell.angle_gamma   90.00
#
_symmetry.space_group_name_H-M   'P 1'
#
loop_
_entity.id
_entity.type
_entity.pdbx_description
1 polymer ?
#
loop_
_entity_poly.entity_id
_entity_poly.type
_entity_poly.pdbx_seq_one_letter_code
_entity_poly.pdbx_strand_id
1 'polypeptide(L)'
;MHLSGDAGIERMESALSETRSRYIRVKDSGSPVGFPMTQYMSPSPTPVTTIASTSESNISNKSNKTSRVLSTTAEKIVAPNDVLVNEFLHEHHRSFADDFDVSDHIQNSIEGKIKQTMEKAFWDSVMESVKQDQPNYDQIIQLMEEVRDEICEMAPISWKDDIIAAIDLDILSQVLKSGKLDVNYLGKILEFSLVSLQKLSAPANEEIIKAKHKALL
;
A
#
# COMPACT_ATOMS: atom_id res chain seq x y z
N MET A 1 -28.50 29.46 26.44
CA MET A 1 -28.18 28.01 26.33
C MET A 1 -26.67 27.89 26.24
N HIS A 2 -26.01 27.44 27.30
CA HIS A 2 -24.55 27.35 27.35
C HIS A 2 -24.14 26.03 26.66
N LEU A 3 -23.48 26.16 25.51
CA LEU A 3 -22.90 25.05 24.75
C LEU A 3 -21.45 24.73 25.19
N SER A 4 -20.94 25.44 26.20
CA SER A 4 -19.59 25.25 26.72
C SER A 4 -19.58 24.34 27.95
N GLY A 5 -18.51 23.56 28.08
CA GLY A 5 -18.32 22.60 29.16
C GLY A 5 -18.81 21.20 28.83
N ASP A 6 -18.79 20.34 29.84
CA ASP A 6 -19.04 18.90 29.74
C ASP A 6 -20.41 18.56 29.13
N ALA A 7 -21.45 19.33 29.50
CA ALA A 7 -22.79 19.19 28.94
C ALA A 7 -22.89 19.54 27.43
N GLY A 8 -21.96 20.32 26.90
CA GLY A 8 -21.86 20.58 25.46
C GLY A 8 -21.29 19.38 24.71
N ILE A 9 -20.28 18.74 25.30
CA ILE A 9 -19.60 17.57 24.74
C ILE A 9 -20.56 16.37 24.72
N GLU A 10 -21.25 16.09 25.82
CA GLU A 10 -22.21 14.98 25.92
C GLU A 10 -23.34 15.08 24.89
N ARG A 11 -23.85 16.29 24.65
CA ARG A 11 -24.88 16.54 23.62
C ARG A 11 -24.35 16.33 22.21
N MET A 12 -23.10 16.72 21.95
CA MET A 12 -22.45 16.49 20.66
C MET A 12 -22.22 14.99 20.43
N GLU A 13 -21.73 14.27 21.44
CA GLU A 13 -21.51 12.83 21.37
C GLU A 13 -22.83 12.06 21.16
N SER A 14 -23.90 12.47 21.86
CA SER A 14 -25.24 11.90 21.68
C SER A 14 -25.76 12.11 20.24
N ALA A 15 -25.59 13.31 19.69
CA ALA A 15 -26.01 13.62 18.31
C ALA A 15 -25.21 12.84 17.25
N LEU A 16 -23.90 12.67 17.48
CA LEU A 16 -23.03 11.86 16.61
C LEU A 16 -23.38 10.38 16.68
N SER A 17 -23.66 9.86 17.88
CA SER A 17 -24.05 8.47 18.10
C SER A 17 -25.40 8.16 17.44
N GLU A 18 -26.36 9.08 17.53
CA GLU A 18 -27.66 8.94 16.85
C GLU A 18 -27.49 8.93 15.32
N THR A 19 -26.67 9.83 14.78
CA THR A 19 -26.40 9.89 13.33
C THR A 19 -25.76 8.60 12.82
N ARG A 20 -24.77 8.06 13.55
CA ARG A 20 -24.11 6.78 13.20
C ARG A 20 -25.07 5.60 13.27
N SER A 21 -25.88 5.50 14.32
CA SER A 21 -26.90 4.45 14.44
C SER A 21 -27.93 4.51 13.31
N ARG A 22 -28.33 5.72 12.88
CA ARG A 22 -29.23 5.89 11.73
C ARG A 22 -28.56 5.45 10.42
N TYR A 23 -27.30 5.80 10.19
CA TYR A 23 -26.58 5.39 8.98
C TYR A 23 -26.46 3.86 8.88
N ILE A 24 -26.07 3.18 9.97
CA ILE A 24 -25.93 1.72 10.01
C ILE A 24 -27.28 1.04 9.78
N ARG A 25 -28.35 1.51 10.45
CA ARG A 25 -29.71 0.98 10.26
C ARG A 25 -30.21 1.12 8.82
N VAL A 26 -29.91 2.24 8.17
CA VAL A 26 -30.30 2.49 6.77
C VAL A 26 -29.48 1.64 5.79
N LYS A 27 -28.19 1.42 6.08
CA LYS A 27 -27.32 0.52 5.30
C LYS A 27 -27.79 -0.94 5.38
N ASP A 28 -28.20 -1.42 6.56
CA ASP A 28 -28.62 -2.81 6.78
C ASP A 28 -30.04 -3.11 6.26
N SER A 29 -30.84 -2.08 5.97
CA SER A 29 -32.21 -2.23 5.44
C SER A 29 -32.31 -2.19 3.91
N GLY A 30 -31.17 -2.17 3.19
CA GLY A 30 -31.11 -2.38 1.74
C GLY A 30 -31.89 -1.36 0.88
N SER A 31 -32.29 -0.22 1.44
CA SER A 31 -33.06 0.81 0.74
C SER A 31 -32.16 1.94 0.25
N PRO A 32 -32.15 2.27 -1.05
CA PRO A 32 -31.37 3.39 -1.56
C PRO A 32 -32.12 4.68 -1.25
N VAL A 33 -31.70 5.41 -0.21
CA VAL A 33 -32.21 6.77 0.01
C VAL A 33 -31.05 7.76 -0.01
N GLY A 34 -31.08 8.57 -1.06
CA GLY A 34 -30.16 9.64 -1.32
C GLY A 34 -30.09 10.66 -0.20
N PHE A 35 -28.93 11.30 -0.13
CA PHE A 35 -28.66 12.43 0.72
C PHE A 35 -29.74 13.51 0.54
N PRO A 36 -30.40 14.00 1.61
CA PRO A 36 -31.00 15.32 1.56
C PRO A 36 -29.84 16.31 1.53
N MET A 37 -29.38 16.61 0.32
CA MET A 37 -28.46 17.71 0.07
C MET A 37 -29.17 18.98 0.54
N THR A 38 -28.66 19.58 1.60
CA THR A 38 -29.08 20.90 2.07
C THR A 38 -29.06 21.85 0.89
N GLN A 39 -30.21 22.48 0.63
CA GLN A 39 -30.42 23.45 -0.42
C GLN A 39 -29.38 24.59 -0.32
N TYR A 40 -28.31 24.49 -1.11
CA TYR A 40 -27.57 25.66 -1.53
C TYR A 40 -28.40 26.36 -2.61
N MET A 41 -28.88 27.56 -2.30
CA MET A 41 -29.50 28.44 -3.29
C MET A 41 -28.52 28.66 -4.45
N SER A 42 -28.87 28.14 -5.63
CA SER A 42 -28.35 28.65 -6.90
C SER A 42 -29.42 29.52 -7.55
N PRO A 43 -29.15 30.79 -7.87
CA PRO A 43 -29.91 31.51 -8.87
C PRO A 43 -29.36 31.13 -10.24
N SER A 44 -30.22 30.59 -11.10
CA SER A 44 -30.12 30.81 -12.54
C SER A 44 -31.43 31.47 -12.96
N PRO A 45 -31.43 32.31 -14.01
CA PRO A 45 -31.86 31.73 -15.28
C PRO A 45 -31.15 32.28 -16.54
N THR A 46 -30.73 31.33 -17.40
CA THR A 46 -31.00 31.29 -18.87
C THR A 46 -30.13 32.17 -19.83
N PRO A 47 -30.17 31.97 -21.19
CA PRO A 47 -29.25 31.08 -21.93
C PRO A 47 -28.70 31.70 -23.25
N VAL A 48 -28.09 30.87 -24.11
CA VAL A 48 -28.04 30.97 -25.61
C VAL A 48 -26.74 31.49 -26.29
N THR A 49 -25.98 30.54 -26.85
CA THR A 49 -25.62 30.38 -28.29
C THR A 49 -24.89 31.52 -29.05
N THR A 50 -23.68 31.20 -29.55
CA THR A 50 -23.27 31.33 -30.98
C THR A 50 -22.53 32.58 -31.50
N ILE A 51 -21.55 32.27 -32.37
CA ILE A 51 -20.76 33.04 -33.38
C ILE A 51 -19.71 34.08 -32.96
N ALA A 52 -18.56 33.93 -33.64
CA ALA A 52 -17.84 34.95 -34.42
C ALA A 52 -16.47 35.39 -33.91
N SER A 53 -15.49 35.16 -34.80
CA SER A 53 -14.16 35.74 -34.88
C SER A 53 -14.17 37.27 -34.89
N THR A 54 -13.09 37.87 -34.38
CA THR A 54 -12.19 38.88 -35.01
C THR A 54 -11.41 39.57 -33.88
N SER A 55 -10.07 39.54 -33.93
CA SER A 55 -9.17 40.66 -34.32
C SER A 55 -9.24 41.81 -33.29
N GLU A 56 -8.17 42.36 -32.70
CA GLU A 56 -6.92 42.90 -33.24
C GLU A 56 -5.96 43.14 -32.05
N SER A 57 -4.66 42.82 -32.17
CA SER A 57 -3.53 43.78 -32.30
C SER A 57 -3.15 44.49 -30.98
N ASN A 58 -1.91 44.86 -30.65
CA ASN A 58 -0.63 44.91 -31.35
C ASN A 58 0.45 45.40 -30.32
N ILE A 59 1.74 45.16 -30.61
CA ILE A 59 2.89 46.05 -30.28
C ILE A 59 3.34 46.10 -28.80
N SER A 60 4.62 46.13 -28.39
CA SER A 60 5.95 46.00 -29.01
C SER A 60 7.01 46.21 -27.92
N ASN A 61 8.04 45.37 -27.93
CA ASN A 61 9.48 45.62 -27.72
C ASN A 61 10.09 46.34 -26.49
N LYS A 62 11.29 45.79 -26.19
CA LYS A 62 12.58 46.44 -25.83
C LYS A 62 12.77 46.91 -24.39
N SER A 63 13.92 46.83 -23.71
CA SER A 63 15.21 46.09 -23.74
C SER A 63 16.06 46.69 -22.58
N ASN A 64 17.22 46.06 -22.29
CA ASN A 64 18.45 46.60 -21.66
C ASN A 64 18.60 46.40 -20.12
N LYS A 65 19.53 45.52 -19.66
CA LYS A 65 20.95 45.77 -19.23
C LYS A 65 21.05 46.57 -17.91
N THR A 66 21.91 46.36 -16.88
CA THR A 66 23.08 45.52 -16.53
C THR A 66 23.57 46.00 -15.13
N SER A 67 24.36 45.18 -14.40
CA SER A 67 25.38 45.56 -13.36
C SER A 67 24.90 45.91 -11.93
N ARG A 68 25.19 45.14 -10.85
CA ARG A 68 26.43 44.83 -10.07
C ARG A 68 26.86 45.87 -8.99
N VAL A 69 26.94 45.37 -7.73
CA VAL A 69 27.94 45.60 -6.65
C VAL A 69 27.62 46.51 -5.42
N LEU A 70 27.48 45.83 -4.26
CA LEU A 70 28.03 45.97 -2.88
C LEU A 70 28.28 47.35 -2.21
N SER A 71 27.83 47.53 -0.94
CA SER A 71 28.68 47.53 0.29
C SER A 71 28.01 48.14 1.56
N THR A 72 28.23 47.46 2.72
CA THR A 72 28.51 47.95 4.11
C THR A 72 27.46 48.86 4.82
N THR A 73 27.09 48.76 6.11
CA THR A 73 27.77 48.38 7.36
C THR A 73 26.71 48.08 8.45
N ALA A 74 27.07 47.28 9.46
CA ALA A 74 26.21 46.77 10.53
C ALA A 74 25.85 47.79 11.63
N GLU A 75 24.59 47.76 12.06
CA GLU A 75 24.14 47.83 13.46
C GLU A 75 22.72 47.25 13.49
N LYS A 76 22.65 45.90 13.55
CA LYS A 76 21.37 45.17 13.56
C LYS A 76 20.82 45.22 14.99
N ILE A 77 19.86 46.10 15.21
CA ILE A 77 18.83 45.88 16.24
C ILE A 77 18.24 44.51 15.92
N VAL A 78 18.66 43.48 16.65
CA VAL A 78 18.09 42.13 16.54
C VAL A 78 16.61 42.30 16.89
N ALA A 79 15.78 42.23 15.85
CA ALA A 79 14.34 42.34 16.01
C ALA A 79 13.89 41.19 16.92
N PRO A 80 12.83 41.36 17.72
CA PRO A 80 12.27 40.26 18.53
C PRO A 80 11.95 39.01 17.70
N ASN A 81 11.73 39.17 16.38
CA ASN A 81 11.61 38.05 15.43
C ASN A 81 12.87 37.19 15.34
N ASP A 82 14.08 37.77 15.38
CA ASP A 82 15.32 36.99 15.35
C ASP A 82 15.48 36.16 16.65
N VAL A 83 15.01 36.67 17.79
CA VAL A 83 15.00 35.93 19.07
C VAL A 83 13.94 34.82 19.05
N LEU A 84 12.73 35.11 18.57
CA LEU A 84 11.65 34.14 18.42
C LEU A 84 12.01 32.99 17.45
N VAL A 85 12.67 33.32 16.34
CA VAL A 85 13.11 32.29 15.38
C VAL A 85 14.22 31.44 15.97
N ASN A 86 15.11 32.04 16.78
CA ASN A 86 16.17 31.29 17.46
C ASN A 86 15.63 30.43 18.61
N GLU A 87 14.58 30.88 19.30
CA GLU A 87 13.84 30.10 20.31
C GLU A 87 13.07 28.93 19.64
N PHE A 88 12.34 29.19 18.56
CA PHE A 88 11.63 28.12 17.82
C PHE A 88 12.60 27.07 17.28
N LEU A 89 13.79 27.46 16.83
CA LEU A 89 14.78 26.50 16.31
C LEU A 89 15.37 25.59 17.41
N HIS A 90 15.40 26.03 18.67
CA HIS A 90 15.95 25.27 19.79
C HIS A 90 14.88 24.59 20.67
N GLU A 91 13.63 25.08 20.66
CA GLU A 91 12.50 24.52 21.42
C GLU A 91 12.03 23.16 20.84
N HIS A 92 12.23 22.91 19.54
CA HIS A 92 11.82 21.64 18.90
C HIS A 92 12.62 20.41 19.35
N HIS A 93 13.67 20.59 20.17
CA HIS A 93 14.48 19.48 20.67
C HIS A 93 14.18 19.10 22.14
N ARG A 94 13.14 19.66 22.79
CA ARG A 94 12.94 19.42 24.24
C ARG A 94 11.60 18.83 24.69
N SER A 95 10.77 18.24 23.83
CA SER A 95 9.61 17.45 24.32
C SER A 95 9.02 16.51 23.27
N PHE A 96 9.83 15.66 22.63
CA PHE A 96 9.30 14.70 21.64
C PHE A 96 10.03 13.36 21.62
N ALA A 97 10.51 12.90 22.79
CA ALA A 97 11.22 11.64 22.92
C ALA A 97 10.38 10.53 23.59
N ASP A 98 9.05 10.61 23.57
CA ASP A 98 8.17 9.61 24.21
C ASP A 98 6.82 9.38 23.48
N ASP A 99 6.76 9.59 22.16
CA ASP A 99 5.55 9.29 21.34
C ASP A 99 5.86 8.49 20.05
N PHE A 100 7.15 8.22 19.77
CA PHE A 100 7.54 7.54 18.53
C PHE A 100 7.60 6.00 18.62
N ASP A 101 7.61 5.44 19.83
CA ASP A 101 7.64 3.97 20.01
C ASP A 101 6.24 3.34 19.77
N VAL A 102 5.17 4.11 19.96
CA VAL A 102 3.79 3.63 19.82
C VAL A 102 3.32 3.63 18.36
N SER A 103 3.77 4.59 17.54
CA SER A 103 3.36 4.70 16.14
C SER A 103 3.91 3.55 15.28
N ASP A 104 5.18 3.18 15.44
CA ASP A 104 5.79 2.08 14.69
C ASP A 104 5.16 0.73 15.07
N HIS A 105 4.89 0.49 16.35
CA HIS A 105 4.21 -0.73 16.79
C HIS A 105 2.77 -0.82 16.24
N ILE A 106 2.02 0.28 16.21
CA ILE A 106 0.66 0.30 15.62
C ILE A 106 0.72 0.11 14.11
N GLN A 107 1.67 0.73 13.42
CA GLN A 107 1.82 0.60 11.98
C GLN A 107 2.23 -0.82 11.58
N ASN A 108 3.20 -1.42 12.28
CA ASN A 108 3.61 -2.80 12.05
C ASN A 108 2.48 -3.79 12.40
N SER A 109 1.66 -3.48 13.41
CA SER A 109 0.46 -4.26 13.77
C SER A 109 -0.63 -4.17 12.70
N ILE A 110 -0.87 -2.98 12.15
CA ILE A 110 -1.82 -2.78 11.05
C ILE A 110 -1.31 -3.45 9.77
N GLU A 111 -0.05 -3.25 9.41
CA GLU A 111 0.59 -3.91 8.26
C GLU A 111 0.53 -5.43 8.39
N GLY A 112 0.86 -5.97 9.58
CA GLY A 112 0.73 -7.38 9.89
C GLY A 112 -0.69 -7.90 9.72
N LYS A 113 -1.70 -7.15 10.18
CA LYS A 113 -3.11 -7.51 10.00
C LYS A 113 -3.57 -7.44 8.54
N ILE A 114 -3.10 -6.45 7.79
CA ILE A 114 -3.40 -6.33 6.35
C ILE A 114 -2.79 -7.52 5.62
N LYS A 115 -1.51 -7.83 5.87
CA LYS A 115 -0.81 -8.99 5.30
C LYS A 115 -1.54 -10.29 5.64
N GLN A 116 -1.88 -10.50 6.91
CA GLN A 116 -2.62 -11.68 7.37
C GLN A 116 -3.99 -11.79 6.67
N THR A 117 -4.72 -10.69 6.55
CA THR A 117 -6.04 -10.66 5.90
C THR A 117 -5.92 -10.97 4.41
N MET A 118 -4.90 -10.42 3.74
CA MET A 118 -4.64 -10.64 2.32
C MET A 118 -4.22 -12.09 2.05
N GLU A 119 -3.32 -12.64 2.86
CA GLU A 119 -2.90 -14.03 2.78
C GLU A 119 -4.07 -14.99 3.05
N LYS A 120 -4.90 -14.69 4.06
CA LYS A 120 -6.10 -15.46 4.34
C LYS A 120 -7.07 -15.43 3.16
N ALA A 121 -7.32 -14.26 2.57
CA ALA A 121 -8.21 -14.14 1.42
C ALA A 121 -7.68 -14.90 0.20
N PHE A 122 -6.35 -14.91 0.00
CA PHE A 122 -5.71 -15.72 -1.04
C PHE A 122 -5.96 -17.21 -0.83
N TRP A 123 -5.66 -17.75 0.36
CA TRP A 123 -5.87 -19.17 0.64
C TRP A 123 -7.36 -19.55 0.65
N ASP A 124 -8.23 -18.66 1.10
CA ASP A 124 -9.68 -18.86 1.03
C ASP A 124 -10.13 -18.99 -0.44
N SER A 125 -9.62 -18.15 -1.34
CA SER A 125 -9.89 -18.23 -2.79
C SER A 125 -9.36 -19.53 -3.42
N VAL A 126 -8.12 -19.92 -3.08
CA VAL A 126 -7.51 -21.19 -3.56
C VAL A 126 -8.28 -22.40 -3.04
N MET A 127 -8.75 -22.35 -1.81
CA MET A 127 -9.52 -23.44 -1.23
C MET A 127 -10.94 -23.50 -1.80
N GLU A 128 -11.54 -22.35 -2.10
CA GLU A 128 -12.84 -22.26 -2.74
C GLU A 128 -12.80 -22.85 -4.16
N SER A 129 -11.80 -22.49 -4.98
CA SER A 129 -11.66 -23.00 -6.36
C SER A 129 -11.51 -24.52 -6.42
N VAL A 130 -10.89 -25.13 -5.40
CA VAL A 130 -10.69 -26.59 -5.29
C VAL A 130 -11.94 -27.32 -4.79
N LYS A 131 -12.79 -26.66 -3.99
CA LYS A 131 -13.99 -27.26 -3.38
C LYS A 131 -15.25 -27.19 -4.24
N GLN A 132 -15.22 -26.46 -5.36
CA GLN A 132 -16.36 -26.36 -6.28
C GLN A 132 -16.72 -27.71 -6.92
N ASP A 133 -17.99 -27.84 -7.36
CA ASP A 133 -18.49 -29.04 -8.05
C ASP A 133 -17.67 -29.39 -9.31
N GLN A 134 -17.05 -28.38 -9.94
CA GLN A 134 -15.99 -28.54 -10.93
C GLN A 134 -14.73 -27.83 -10.41
N PRO A 135 -13.77 -28.57 -9.82
CA PRO A 135 -12.57 -27.97 -9.26
C PRO A 135 -11.73 -27.29 -10.33
N ASN A 136 -11.38 -26.02 -10.10
CA ASN A 136 -10.39 -25.32 -10.91
C ASN A 136 -9.02 -25.46 -10.23
N TYR A 137 -8.13 -26.23 -10.85
CA TYR A 137 -6.77 -26.47 -10.35
C TYR A 137 -5.73 -25.50 -10.89
N ASP A 138 -6.09 -24.56 -11.76
CA ASP A 138 -5.15 -23.62 -12.38
C ASP A 138 -4.41 -22.78 -11.32
N GLN A 139 -5.10 -22.41 -10.24
CA GLN A 139 -4.48 -21.70 -9.10
C GLN A 139 -3.42 -22.54 -8.37
N ILE A 140 -3.63 -23.86 -8.21
CA ILE A 140 -2.63 -24.76 -7.60
C ILE A 140 -1.45 -24.95 -8.55
N ILE A 141 -1.71 -25.11 -9.85
CA ILE A 141 -0.65 -25.25 -10.85
C ILE A 141 0.21 -24.00 -10.89
N GLN A 142 -0.40 -22.82 -10.93
CA GLN A 142 0.31 -21.54 -10.90
C GLN A 142 1.12 -21.38 -9.61
N LEU A 143 0.55 -21.72 -8.45
CA LEU A 143 1.28 -21.65 -7.19
C LEU A 143 2.51 -22.56 -7.19
N MET A 144 2.37 -23.78 -7.70
CA MET A 144 3.49 -24.72 -7.80
C MET A 144 4.52 -24.30 -8.86
N GLU A 145 4.08 -23.63 -9.92
CA GLU A 145 4.95 -22.99 -10.90
C GLU A 145 5.79 -21.88 -10.25
N GLU A 146 5.15 -20.97 -9.51
CA GLU A 146 5.82 -19.89 -8.79
C GLU A 146 6.83 -20.46 -7.76
N VAL A 147 6.45 -21.48 -6.99
CA VAL A 147 7.35 -22.15 -6.05
C VAL A 147 8.55 -22.77 -6.77
N ARG A 148 8.33 -23.47 -7.89
CA ARG A 148 9.41 -24.07 -8.67
C ARG A 148 10.35 -23.00 -9.20
N ASP A 149 9.81 -21.93 -9.78
CA ASP A 149 10.56 -20.89 -10.45
C ASP A 149 11.38 -20.06 -9.44
N GLU A 150 10.80 -19.71 -8.29
CA GLU A 150 11.49 -19.02 -7.20
C GLU A 150 12.65 -19.87 -6.63
N ILE A 151 12.41 -21.17 -6.40
CA ILE A 151 13.47 -22.10 -5.97
C ILE A 151 14.56 -22.17 -7.05
N CYS A 152 14.19 -22.25 -8.33
CA CYS A 152 15.12 -22.28 -9.45
C CYS A 152 15.91 -20.98 -9.63
N GLU A 153 15.34 -19.83 -9.28
CA GLU A 153 16.03 -18.53 -9.32
C GLU A 153 17.16 -18.50 -8.30
N MET A 154 16.88 -18.92 -7.06
CA MET A 154 17.85 -18.94 -5.97
C MET A 154 18.83 -20.12 -6.05
N ALA A 155 18.49 -21.17 -6.79
CA ALA A 155 19.28 -22.39 -6.86
C ALA A 155 20.53 -22.27 -7.76
N PRO A 156 21.64 -22.91 -7.35
CA PRO A 156 22.76 -23.17 -8.26
C PRO A 156 22.30 -23.90 -9.52
N ILE A 157 22.95 -23.61 -10.66
CA ILE A 157 22.64 -24.22 -11.97
C ILE A 157 22.58 -25.75 -11.89
N SER A 158 23.44 -26.36 -11.08
CA SER A 158 23.50 -27.81 -10.88
C SER A 158 22.23 -28.45 -10.32
N TRP A 159 21.32 -27.69 -9.71
CA TRP A 159 20.10 -28.22 -9.10
C TRP A 159 18.85 -27.92 -9.93
N LYS A 160 18.94 -27.04 -10.94
CA LYS A 160 17.76 -26.57 -11.68
C LYS A 160 17.04 -27.71 -12.40
N ASP A 161 17.79 -28.60 -13.05
CA ASP A 161 17.20 -29.76 -13.75
C ASP A 161 16.53 -30.73 -12.76
N ASP A 162 17.15 -30.94 -11.60
CA ASP A 162 16.56 -31.77 -10.52
C ASP A 162 15.26 -31.15 -9.98
N ILE A 163 15.22 -29.82 -9.83
CA ILE A 163 14.03 -29.09 -9.35
C ILE A 163 12.90 -29.19 -10.38
N ILE A 164 13.19 -28.99 -11.66
CA ILE A 164 12.20 -29.10 -12.75
C ILE A 164 11.65 -30.53 -12.85
N ALA A 165 12.52 -31.54 -12.71
CA ALA A 165 12.11 -32.94 -12.76
C ALA A 165 11.28 -33.37 -11.54
N ALA A 166 11.57 -32.83 -10.35
CA ALA A 166 10.83 -33.16 -9.14
C ALA A 166 9.49 -32.42 -9.02
N ILE A 167 9.42 -31.17 -9.50
CA ILE A 167 8.21 -30.34 -9.52
C ILE A 167 7.68 -30.27 -10.96
N ASP A 168 7.26 -31.43 -11.47
CA ASP A 168 6.70 -31.56 -12.82
C ASP A 168 5.23 -31.09 -12.84
N LEU A 169 5.00 -29.95 -13.50
CA LEU A 169 3.68 -29.33 -13.62
C LEU A 169 2.73 -30.11 -14.54
N ASP A 170 3.26 -30.82 -15.55
CA ASP A 170 2.45 -31.62 -16.47
C ASP A 170 1.89 -32.84 -15.74
N ILE A 171 2.74 -33.52 -14.96
CA ILE A 171 2.32 -34.63 -14.10
C ILE A 171 1.36 -34.12 -13.01
N LEU A 172 1.67 -32.98 -12.37
CA LEU A 172 0.79 -32.40 -11.37
C LEU A 172 -0.60 -32.05 -11.94
N SER A 173 -0.65 -31.43 -13.12
CA SER A 173 -1.90 -31.09 -13.82
C SER A 173 -2.70 -32.33 -14.15
N GLN A 174 -2.04 -33.40 -14.62
CA GLN A 174 -2.68 -34.69 -14.86
C GLN A 174 -3.23 -35.32 -13.59
N VAL A 175 -2.44 -35.35 -12.50
CA VAL A 175 -2.86 -35.95 -11.21
C VAL A 175 -4.08 -35.22 -10.66
N LEU A 176 -4.09 -33.89 -10.69
CA LEU A 176 -5.21 -33.09 -10.20
C LEU A 176 -6.48 -33.30 -11.06
N LYS A 177 -6.35 -33.30 -12.39
CA LYS A 177 -7.50 -33.48 -13.32
C LYS A 177 -8.02 -34.90 -13.39
N SER A 178 -7.23 -35.90 -12.97
CA SER A 178 -7.61 -37.31 -13.03
C SER A 178 -8.76 -37.69 -12.08
N GLY A 179 -9.12 -36.81 -11.13
CA GLY A 179 -10.08 -37.09 -10.06
C GLY A 179 -9.57 -38.11 -9.03
N LYS A 180 -8.40 -38.73 -9.27
CA LYS A 180 -7.70 -39.63 -8.36
C LYS A 180 -6.49 -38.88 -7.81
N LEU A 181 -6.72 -38.08 -6.78
CA LEU A 181 -5.65 -37.36 -6.11
C LEU A 181 -4.63 -38.35 -5.53
N ASP A 182 -3.44 -38.38 -6.10
CA ASP A 182 -2.32 -39.15 -5.56
C ASP A 182 -1.63 -38.34 -4.45
N VAL A 183 -2.08 -38.60 -3.22
CA VAL A 183 -1.55 -37.95 -2.02
C VAL A 183 -0.05 -38.25 -1.83
N ASN A 184 0.44 -39.42 -2.27
CA ASN A 184 1.86 -39.75 -2.14
C ASN A 184 2.69 -38.94 -3.13
N TYR A 185 2.22 -38.79 -4.36
CA TYR A 185 2.87 -37.92 -5.34
C TYR A 185 2.93 -36.48 -4.82
N LEU A 186 1.80 -35.92 -4.38
CA LEU A 186 1.74 -34.55 -3.85
C LEU A 186 2.65 -34.39 -2.62
N GLY A 187 2.69 -35.40 -1.74
CA GLY A 187 3.62 -35.41 -0.60
C GLY A 187 5.08 -35.33 -1.04
N LYS A 188 5.47 -36.08 -2.07
CA LYS A 188 6.85 -36.06 -2.61
C LYS A 188 7.23 -34.70 -3.19
N ILE A 189 6.33 -34.05 -3.95
CA ILE A 189 6.65 -32.73 -4.53
C ILE A 189 6.84 -31.70 -3.42
N LEU A 190 5.95 -31.70 -2.41
CA LEU A 190 6.02 -30.77 -1.28
C LEU A 190 7.25 -31.02 -0.41
N GLU A 191 7.57 -32.28 -0.13
CA GLU A 191 8.77 -32.67 0.59
C GLU A 191 10.04 -32.22 -0.15
N PHE A 192 10.09 -32.42 -1.48
CA PHE A 192 11.22 -31.97 -2.28
C PHE A 192 11.37 -30.44 -2.26
N SER A 193 10.29 -29.69 -2.42
CA SER A 193 10.31 -28.22 -2.32
C SER A 193 10.83 -27.76 -0.96
N LEU A 194 10.35 -28.38 0.12
CA LEU A 194 10.78 -28.06 1.48
C LEU A 194 12.28 -28.34 1.69
N VAL A 195 12.76 -29.52 1.28
CA VAL A 195 14.18 -29.89 1.38
C VAL A 195 15.04 -28.94 0.55
N SER A 196 14.59 -28.56 -0.64
CA SER A 196 15.29 -27.61 -1.51
C SER A 196 15.39 -26.22 -0.86
N LEU A 197 14.29 -25.69 -0.31
CA LEU A 197 14.28 -24.42 0.43
C LEU A 197 15.20 -24.46 1.66
N GLN A 198 15.23 -25.57 2.40
CA GLN A 198 16.14 -25.74 3.53
C GLN A 198 17.61 -25.70 3.08
N LYS A 199 17.94 -26.36 1.97
CA LYS A 199 19.30 -26.33 1.41
C LYS A 199 19.69 -24.93 0.92
N LEU A 200 18.75 -24.18 0.35
CA LEU A 200 18.99 -22.81 -0.11
C LEU A 200 19.13 -21.79 1.02
N SER A 201 18.42 -21.99 2.12
CA SER A 201 18.50 -21.15 3.32
C SER A 201 19.69 -21.48 4.24
N ALA A 202 20.44 -22.55 3.95
CA ALA A 202 21.61 -22.90 4.73
C ALA A 202 22.72 -21.81 4.62
N PRO A 203 23.43 -21.48 5.72
CA PRO A 203 24.48 -20.45 5.71
C PRO A 203 25.58 -20.68 4.67
N ALA A 204 25.86 -21.96 4.36
CA ALA A 204 26.82 -22.34 3.32
C ALA A 204 26.41 -21.83 1.92
N ASN A 205 25.12 -21.72 1.63
CA ASN A 205 24.63 -21.17 0.36
C ASN A 205 24.83 -19.65 0.31
N GLU A 206 24.67 -18.95 1.44
CA GLU A 206 24.97 -17.52 1.54
C GLU A 206 26.47 -17.24 1.29
N GLU A 207 27.38 -18.11 1.77
CA GLU A 207 28.81 -18.01 1.48
C GLU A 207 29.12 -18.18 -0.01
N ILE A 208 28.45 -19.10 -0.71
CA ILE A 208 28.60 -19.28 -2.17
C ILE A 208 28.13 -18.04 -2.93
N ILE A 209 27.01 -17.44 -2.52
CA ILE A 209 26.48 -16.21 -3.11
C ILE A 209 27.45 -15.03 -2.87
N LYS A 210 27.97 -14.87 -1.65
CA LYS A 210 28.98 -13.86 -1.31
C LYS A 210 30.29 -14.06 -2.06
N ALA A 211 30.76 -15.29 -2.19
CA ALA A 211 31.97 -15.62 -2.94
C ALA A 211 31.83 -15.31 -4.44
N LYS A 212 30.68 -15.62 -5.04
CA LYS A 212 30.38 -15.24 -6.42
C LYS A 212 30.34 -13.73 -6.62
N HIS A 213 29.69 -12.99 -5.71
CA HIS A 213 29.69 -11.53 -5.76
C HIS A 213 31.11 -10.96 -5.67
N LYS A 214 31.96 -11.54 -4.81
CA LYS A 214 33.37 -11.14 -4.67
C LYS A 214 34.21 -11.47 -5.91
N ALA A 215 33.89 -12.53 -6.65
CA ALA A 215 34.61 -12.90 -7.88
C ALA A 215 34.28 -11.99 -9.08
N LEU A 216 33.21 -11.19 -8.98
CA LEU A 216 32.78 -10.23 -10.00
C LEU A 216 33.28 -8.79 -9.70
N LEU A 217 33.97 -8.58 -8.57
CA LEU A 217 34.62 -7.33 -8.16
C LEU A 217 36.13 -7.42 -8.36
#